data_AF-A0A2E5IRQ1-F1
#
_entry.id   AF-A0A2E5IRQ1-F1
#
_cell.length_a   1.000
_cell.length_b   1.000
_cell.length_c   1.000
_cell.angle_alpha   90.00
_cell.angle_beta   90.00
_cell.angle_gamma   90.00
#
_symmetry.space_group_name_H-M   'P 1'
#
loop_
_entity.id
_entity.type
_entity.pdbx_description
1 polymer ?
#
loop_
_entity_poly.entity_id
_entity_poly.type
_entity_poly.pdbx_seq_one_letter_code
_entity_poly.pdbx_strand_id
1 'polypeptide(L)'
;MLIYFKSMKLNDYLKYHRKKQKLTLVQLANKASISYGMLYRLEEGSIKQPKPHLLKQVSDALSLNYENLLIKYGYITQDLNNKKEVLIKEKDVFLLSKFINKNKKIIGTISCAWQSNGHEIVQADTDELMPICKKGDFLELKRVTKIRDNDLYLAKQVNEGVTMLIGKKRGEDIVLVNYPRTFNEANQSDLELYKLVCRYSDKTMFTKVKT
;
A
#
# COMPACT_ATOMS: atom_id res chain seq x y z
N MET A 1 -11.09 -5.21 9.15
CA MET A 1 -9.96 -4.60 8.43
C MET A 1 -9.18 -5.70 7.71
N LEU A 2 -9.75 -6.17 6.61
CA LEU A 2 -9.17 -7.09 5.62
C LEU A 2 -9.69 -6.54 4.30
N ILE A 3 -8.91 -6.43 3.22
CA ILE A 3 -8.94 -7.28 2.03
C ILE A 3 -8.06 -6.60 0.98
N TYR A 4 -6.86 -7.10 0.66
CA TYR A 4 -6.11 -6.98 -0.61
C TYR A 4 -4.60 -6.85 -0.37
N PHE A 5 -3.93 -8.00 -0.32
CA PHE A 5 -2.53 -8.14 -0.69
C PHE A 5 -2.44 -9.34 -1.64
N LYS A 6 -2.72 -9.11 -2.93
CA LYS A 6 -2.28 -9.97 -4.04
C LYS A 6 -0.82 -9.57 -4.31
N SER A 7 0.24 -10.38 -4.29
CA SER A 7 0.48 -11.79 -4.03
C SER A 7 1.86 -11.86 -3.36
N MET A 8 1.93 -11.95 -2.03
CA MET A 8 3.21 -12.16 -1.34
C MET A 8 3.17 -13.54 -0.70
N LYS A 9 4.17 -14.38 -0.98
CA LYS A 9 4.24 -15.74 -0.43
C LYS A 9 4.24 -15.68 1.10
N LEU A 10 3.77 -16.75 1.74
CA LEU A 10 3.65 -16.82 3.20
C LEU A 10 4.96 -16.49 3.91
N ASN A 11 6.05 -17.07 3.44
CA ASN A 11 7.40 -16.86 3.98
C ASN A 11 7.82 -15.38 3.90
N ASP A 12 7.60 -14.74 2.75
CA ASP A 12 7.91 -13.32 2.55
C ASP A 12 7.04 -12.43 3.45
N TYR A 13 5.77 -12.80 3.63
CA TYR A 13 4.82 -12.10 4.51
C TYR A 13 5.26 -12.12 5.97
N LEU A 14 5.66 -13.28 6.48
CA LEU A 14 6.19 -13.40 7.84
C LEU A 14 7.49 -12.61 8.00
N LYS A 15 8.42 -12.74 7.04
CA LYS A 15 9.70 -12.03 7.03
C LYS A 15 9.52 -10.51 7.00
N TYR A 16 8.57 -10.01 6.20
CA TYR A 16 8.22 -8.59 6.14
C TYR A 16 7.72 -8.08 7.50
N HIS A 17 6.79 -8.80 8.14
CA HIS A 17 6.25 -8.38 9.43
C HIS A 17 7.29 -8.43 10.56
N ARG A 18 8.19 -9.41 10.56
CA ARG A 18 9.33 -9.45 11.49
C ARG A 18 10.22 -8.22 11.32
N LYS A 19 10.63 -7.92 10.08
CA LYS A 19 11.49 -6.76 9.78
C LYS A 19 10.80 -5.44 10.12
N LYS A 20 9.49 -5.32 9.89
CA LYS A 20 8.69 -4.15 10.25
C LYS A 20 8.70 -3.89 11.76
N GLN A 21 8.75 -4.95 12.58
CA GLN A 21 8.91 -4.86 14.03
C GLN A 21 10.37 -4.74 14.49
N LYS A 22 11.33 -4.65 13.56
CA LYS A 22 12.78 -4.61 13.83
C LYS A 22 13.29 -5.81 14.66
N LEU A 23 12.63 -6.96 14.56
CA LEU A 23 13.04 -8.17 15.28
C LEU A 23 14.12 -8.93 14.50
N THR A 24 15.15 -9.40 15.20
CA THR A 24 16.07 -10.39 14.64
C THR A 24 15.39 -11.76 14.54
N LEU A 25 15.98 -12.66 13.77
CA LEU A 25 15.45 -14.02 13.59
C LEU A 25 15.48 -14.79 14.94
N VAL A 26 16.52 -14.60 15.75
CA VAL A 26 16.61 -15.15 17.12
C VAL A 26 15.52 -14.58 18.03
N GLN A 27 15.30 -13.25 17.99
CA GLN A 27 14.28 -12.61 18.83
C GLN A 27 12.87 -13.11 18.49
N LEU A 28 12.52 -13.24 17.21
CA LEU A 28 11.22 -13.78 16.82
C LEU A 28 11.09 -15.27 17.19
N ALA A 29 12.14 -16.07 17.00
CA ALA A 29 12.12 -17.49 17.37
C ALA A 29 11.84 -17.67 18.86
N ASN A 30 12.53 -16.91 19.71
CA ASN A 30 12.29 -16.89 21.15
C ASN A 30 10.87 -16.44 21.49
N LYS A 31 10.40 -15.34 20.87
CA LYS A 31 9.04 -14.82 21.10
C LYS A 31 7.94 -15.80 20.68
N ALA A 32 8.17 -16.55 19.60
CA ALA A 32 7.24 -17.57 19.11
C ALA A 32 7.41 -18.93 19.81
N SER A 33 8.38 -19.08 20.71
CA SER A 33 8.70 -20.37 21.36
C SER A 33 8.96 -21.50 20.35
N ILE A 34 9.73 -21.19 19.29
CA ILE A 34 10.16 -22.16 18.27
C ILE A 34 11.67 -22.09 18.06
N SER A 35 12.26 -23.13 17.48
CA SER A 35 13.70 -23.12 17.20
C SER A 35 14.05 -22.12 16.09
N TYR A 36 15.24 -21.52 16.20
CA TYR A 36 15.79 -20.63 15.18
C TYR A 36 15.77 -21.27 13.78
N GLY A 37 16.20 -22.54 13.68
CA GLY A 37 16.24 -23.27 12.41
C GLY A 37 14.86 -23.49 11.80
N MET A 38 13.83 -23.72 12.63
CA MET A 38 12.45 -23.83 12.17
C MET A 38 11.95 -22.49 11.59
N LEU A 39 12.20 -21.39 12.29
CA LEU A 39 11.84 -20.05 11.80
C LEU A 39 12.60 -19.67 10.52
N TYR A 40 13.90 -20.00 10.44
CA TYR A 40 14.72 -19.73 9.26
C TYR A 40 14.15 -20.43 8.03
N ARG A 41 13.90 -21.74 8.13
CA ARG A 41 13.30 -22.55 7.04
C ARG A 41 11.89 -22.06 6.68
N LEU A 42 11.16 -21.52 7.64
CA LEU A 42 9.85 -20.92 7.42
C LEU A 42 9.94 -19.62 6.61
N GLU A 43 10.83 -18.69 6.97
CA GLU A 43 11.00 -17.40 6.29
C GLU A 43 11.70 -17.51 4.92
N GLU A 44 12.52 -18.54 4.72
CA GLU A 44 13.12 -18.86 3.41
C GLU A 44 12.18 -19.67 2.51
N GLY A 45 11.02 -20.09 3.00
CA GLY A 45 10.04 -20.83 2.22
C GLY A 45 10.42 -22.29 1.93
N SER A 46 11.43 -22.82 2.63
CA SER A 46 11.80 -24.25 2.54
C SER A 46 10.72 -25.18 3.09
N ILE A 47 9.84 -24.66 3.94
CA ILE A 47 8.64 -25.36 4.41
C ILE A 47 7.49 -25.02 3.47
N LYS A 48 7.13 -25.95 2.58
CA LYS A 48 6.07 -25.74 1.56
C LYS A 48 4.67 -25.60 2.19
N GLN A 49 4.38 -26.38 3.23
CA GLN A 49 3.12 -26.34 3.98
C GLN A 49 3.39 -26.38 5.50
N PRO A 50 3.65 -25.22 6.12
CA PRO A 50 3.76 -25.11 7.57
C PRO A 50 2.54 -25.65 8.32
N LYS A 51 2.76 -26.39 9.42
CA LYS A 51 1.66 -26.86 10.26
C LYS A 51 0.89 -25.67 10.86
N PRO A 52 -0.45 -25.75 11.02
CA PRO A 52 -1.25 -24.67 11.59
C PRO A 52 -0.76 -24.20 12.96
N HIS A 53 -0.30 -25.11 13.83
CA HIS A 53 0.24 -24.77 15.15
C HIS A 53 1.49 -23.87 15.06
N LEU A 54 2.41 -24.18 14.14
CA LEU A 54 3.59 -23.36 13.89
C LEU A 54 3.21 -21.95 13.42
N LEU A 55 2.21 -21.86 12.53
CA LEU A 55 1.70 -20.57 12.07
C LEU A 55 1.03 -19.76 13.19
N LYS A 56 0.36 -20.43 14.14
CA LYS A 56 -0.26 -19.79 15.30
C LYS A 56 0.77 -19.14 16.21
N GLN A 57 1.82 -19.89 16.54
CA GLN A 57 2.93 -19.40 17.36
C GLN A 57 3.60 -18.16 16.74
N VAL A 58 3.89 -18.21 15.44
CA VAL A 58 4.53 -17.10 14.73
C VAL A 58 3.56 -15.92 14.54
N SER A 59 2.27 -16.17 14.27
CA SER A 59 1.28 -15.10 14.16
C SER A 59 1.10 -14.35 15.47
N ASP A 60 1.05 -15.07 16.60
CA ASP A 60 0.89 -14.46 17.92
C ASP A 60 2.12 -13.62 18.28
N ALA A 61 3.32 -14.13 18.02
CA ALA A 61 4.56 -13.37 18.22
C ALA A 61 4.67 -12.11 17.34
N LEU A 62 4.09 -12.13 16.14
CA LEU A 62 4.02 -10.99 15.23
C LEU A 62 2.76 -10.14 15.41
N SER A 63 1.88 -10.46 16.36
CA SER A 63 0.58 -9.78 16.54
C SER A 63 -0.25 -9.73 15.24
N LEU A 64 -0.19 -10.81 14.47
CA LEU A 64 -0.97 -11.02 13.26
C LEU A 64 -2.26 -11.77 13.61
N ASN A 65 -3.32 -11.49 12.85
CA ASN A 65 -4.53 -12.27 12.96
C ASN A 65 -4.30 -13.65 12.28
N TYR A 66 -4.31 -14.70 13.11
CA TYR A 66 -4.07 -16.08 12.71
C TYR A 66 -5.08 -16.60 11.67
N GLU A 67 -6.36 -16.34 11.89
CA GLU A 67 -7.45 -16.79 11.02
C GLU A 67 -7.30 -16.19 9.61
N ASN A 68 -7.01 -14.89 9.54
CA ASN A 68 -6.76 -14.20 8.28
C ASN A 68 -5.54 -14.76 7.55
N LEU A 69 -4.51 -15.16 8.29
CA LEU A 69 -3.32 -15.79 7.73
C LEU A 69 -3.66 -17.17 7.14
N LEU A 70 -4.44 -17.97 7.84
CA LEU A 70 -4.86 -19.28 7.35
C LEU A 70 -5.76 -19.19 6.10
N ILE A 71 -6.73 -18.27 6.08
CA ILE A 71 -7.60 -18.04 4.93
C ILE A 71 -6.77 -17.56 3.73
N LYS A 72 -5.90 -16.56 3.94
CA LYS A 72 -5.10 -15.95 2.86
C LYS A 72 -4.17 -16.95 2.17
N TYR A 73 -3.68 -17.94 2.90
CA TYR A 73 -2.74 -18.93 2.39
C TYR A 73 -3.35 -20.33 2.19
N GLY A 74 -4.68 -20.41 2.16
CA GLY A 74 -5.41 -21.61 1.70
C GLY A 74 -5.48 -22.77 2.68
N TYR A 75 -5.29 -22.52 3.99
CA TYR A 75 -5.41 -23.54 5.04
C TYR A 75 -6.85 -23.77 5.49
N ILE A 76 -7.73 -22.78 5.34
CA ILE A 76 -9.14 -22.87 5.66
C ILE A 76 -9.92 -22.21 4.52
N THR A 77 -10.96 -22.88 4.05
CA THR A 77 -12.01 -22.29 3.21
C THR A 77 -12.98 -21.53 4.10
N GLN A 78 -13.15 -20.22 3.88
CA GLN A 78 -14.21 -19.48 4.55
C GLN A 78 -15.56 -20.07 4.14
N ASP A 79 -16.31 -20.62 5.09
CA ASP A 79 -17.75 -20.81 4.91
C ASP A 79 -18.37 -19.43 4.69
N LEU A 80 -18.83 -19.19 3.47
CA LEU A 80 -19.28 -17.89 2.96
C LEU A 80 -20.55 -17.33 3.64
N ASN A 81 -21.09 -18.04 4.65
CA ASN A 81 -22.34 -17.69 5.34
C ASN A 81 -22.17 -16.61 6.41
N ASN A 82 -20.96 -16.16 6.70
CA ASN A 82 -20.70 -15.02 7.59
C ASN A 82 -19.98 -13.88 6.87
N LYS A 83 -20.47 -13.53 5.66
CA LYS A 83 -20.18 -12.24 5.06
C LYS A 83 -20.68 -11.16 6.03
N LYS A 84 -19.77 -10.55 6.81
CA LYS A 84 -19.77 -9.08 6.81
C LYS A 84 -19.61 -8.73 5.34
N GLU A 85 -20.72 -8.37 4.68
CA GLU A 85 -20.71 -7.92 3.31
C GLU A 85 -19.57 -6.91 3.20
N VAL A 86 -18.54 -7.31 2.47
CA VAL A 86 -17.53 -6.37 2.02
C VAL A 86 -18.33 -5.51 1.07
N LEU A 87 -18.81 -4.38 1.57
CA LEU A 87 -19.51 -3.40 0.76
C LEU A 87 -18.47 -2.92 -0.27
N ILE A 88 -18.46 -3.57 -1.43
CA ILE A 88 -17.70 -3.13 -2.58
C ILE A 88 -18.32 -1.80 -2.96
N LYS A 89 -17.61 -0.72 -2.64
CA LYS A 89 -18.05 0.62 -3.00
C LYS A 89 -17.27 1.03 -4.23
N GLU A 90 -18.02 1.62 -5.15
CA GLU A 90 -17.43 2.28 -6.30
C GLU A 90 -16.88 3.64 -5.87
N LYS A 91 -15.64 3.92 -6.28
CA LYS A 91 -15.05 5.25 -6.17
C LYS A 91 -14.79 5.81 -7.54
N ASP A 92 -15.14 7.06 -7.72
CA ASP A 92 -14.82 7.81 -8.94
C ASP A 92 -13.31 7.87 -9.14
N VAL A 93 -12.92 7.69 -10.39
CA VAL A 93 -11.55 7.81 -10.86
C VAL A 93 -11.45 9.04 -11.75
N PHE A 94 -10.40 9.83 -11.53
CA PHE A 94 -10.05 11.01 -12.32
C PHE A 94 -8.73 10.78 -13.06
N LEU A 95 -8.46 11.54 -14.12
CA LEU A 95 -7.12 11.55 -14.71
C LEU A 95 -6.16 12.35 -13.83
N LEU A 96 -4.93 11.87 -13.69
CA LEU A 96 -3.90 12.54 -12.90
C LEU A 96 -3.63 13.97 -13.42
N SER A 97 -3.50 14.16 -14.74
CA SER A 97 -3.36 15.51 -15.32
C SER A 97 -4.52 16.46 -14.98
N LYS A 98 -5.73 15.91 -14.77
CA LYS A 98 -6.94 16.68 -14.46
C LYS A 98 -7.25 16.76 -12.98
N PHE A 99 -6.50 16.05 -12.15
CA PHE A 99 -6.59 16.11 -10.70
C PHE A 99 -6.36 17.54 -10.16
N ILE A 100 -5.64 18.35 -10.93
CA ILE A 100 -5.32 19.74 -10.63
C ILE A 100 -6.54 20.66 -10.78
N ASN A 101 -7.47 20.35 -11.70
CA ASN A 101 -8.53 21.29 -12.09
C ASN A 101 -9.86 21.05 -11.38
N LYS A 102 -10.61 22.14 -11.14
CA LYS A 102 -11.96 22.10 -10.52
C LYS A 102 -12.99 21.29 -11.34
N ASN A 103 -12.75 21.11 -12.64
CA ASN A 103 -13.58 20.27 -13.52
C ASN A 103 -13.11 18.81 -13.49
N LYS A 104 -13.38 18.15 -12.36
CA LYS A 104 -13.14 16.72 -12.13
C LYS A 104 -14.01 15.86 -13.07
N LYS A 105 -13.60 15.70 -14.32
CA LYS A 105 -14.26 14.77 -15.25
C LYS A 105 -13.96 13.34 -14.80
N ILE A 106 -14.99 12.66 -14.31
CA ILE A 106 -14.94 11.24 -13.94
C ILE A 106 -14.70 10.42 -15.21
N ILE A 107 -13.69 9.54 -15.18
CA ILE A 107 -13.36 8.65 -16.31
C ILE A 107 -13.87 7.23 -16.11
N GLY A 108 -14.24 6.88 -14.88
CA GLY A 108 -14.76 5.57 -14.51
C GLY A 108 -14.86 5.44 -13.00
N THR A 109 -15.18 4.24 -12.57
CA THR A 109 -15.18 3.86 -11.16
C THR A 109 -14.21 2.72 -10.91
N ILE A 110 -13.66 2.66 -9.70
CA ILE A 110 -12.90 1.50 -9.23
C ILE A 110 -13.72 0.81 -8.14
N SER A 111 -13.86 -0.51 -8.27
CA SER A 111 -14.44 -1.35 -7.23
C SER A 111 -13.35 -1.63 -6.19
N CYS A 112 -13.51 -1.11 -4.98
CA CYS A 112 -12.53 -1.31 -3.92
C CYS A 112 -13.20 -1.87 -2.66
N ALA A 113 -12.59 -2.92 -2.10
CA ALA A 113 -13.05 -3.55 -0.85
C ALA A 113 -12.69 -2.73 0.40
N TRP A 114 -11.95 -1.63 0.24
CA TRP A 114 -11.46 -0.80 1.33
C TRP A 114 -12.14 0.56 1.37
N GLN A 115 -12.55 0.94 2.57
CA GLN A 115 -12.91 2.33 2.86
C GLN A 115 -11.67 3.09 3.32
N SER A 116 -11.32 4.10 2.53
CA SER A 116 -10.51 5.21 3.01
C SER A 116 -11.29 6.50 2.82
N ASN A 117 -11.91 6.99 3.89
CA ASN A 117 -12.65 8.25 3.87
C ASN A 117 -11.70 9.40 3.48
N GLY A 118 -12.14 10.24 2.55
CA GLY A 118 -11.38 11.40 2.07
C GLY A 118 -10.18 11.07 1.16
N HIS A 119 -10.02 9.82 0.71
CA HIS A 119 -9.01 9.49 -0.30
C HIS A 119 -9.58 9.62 -1.71
N GLU A 120 -8.78 10.17 -2.61
CA GLU A 120 -9.09 10.31 -4.04
C GLU A 120 -8.37 9.23 -4.84
N ILE A 121 -9.02 8.74 -5.90
CA ILE A 121 -8.41 7.79 -6.84
C ILE A 121 -8.16 8.49 -8.17
N VAL A 122 -6.93 8.41 -8.65
CA VAL A 122 -6.54 8.96 -9.94
C VAL A 122 -5.89 7.90 -10.81
N GLN A 123 -6.10 7.95 -12.11
CA GLN A 123 -5.37 7.17 -13.09
C GLN A 123 -4.20 8.01 -13.64
N ALA A 124 -2.99 7.47 -13.54
CA ALA A 124 -1.82 8.06 -14.18
C ALA A 124 -1.98 8.02 -15.70
N ASP A 125 -1.89 9.18 -16.34
CA ASP A 125 -1.95 9.34 -17.80
C ASP A 125 -0.61 9.70 -18.43
N THR A 126 0.45 9.63 -17.61
CA THR A 126 1.84 9.98 -17.94
C THR A 126 2.81 8.91 -17.43
N ASP A 127 3.95 8.74 -18.10
CA ASP A 127 5.07 7.90 -17.68
C ASP A 127 6.18 8.68 -16.97
N GLU A 128 6.02 10.00 -16.81
CA GLU A 128 7.01 10.88 -16.19
C GLU A 128 7.31 10.56 -14.72
N LEU A 129 6.42 9.80 -14.08
CA LEU A 129 6.49 9.40 -12.69
C LEU A 129 7.17 8.03 -12.49
N MET A 130 7.70 7.43 -13.54
CA MET A 130 8.51 6.22 -13.44
C MET A 130 9.75 6.45 -12.56
N PRO A 131 10.14 5.48 -11.70
CA PRO A 131 9.62 4.12 -11.62
C PRO A 131 8.41 3.94 -10.68
N ILE A 132 7.90 5.01 -10.05
CA ILE A 132 6.84 4.90 -9.03
C ILE A 132 5.53 4.47 -9.67
N CYS A 133 5.16 5.06 -10.78
CA CYS A 133 3.98 4.64 -11.54
C CYS A 133 4.17 4.90 -13.02
N LYS A 134 3.48 4.10 -13.82
CA LYS A 134 3.42 4.24 -15.27
C LYS A 134 2.00 4.61 -15.70
N LYS A 135 1.87 5.02 -16.95
CA LYS A 135 0.58 5.29 -17.59
C LYS A 135 -0.36 4.08 -17.46
N GLY A 136 -1.57 4.36 -16.97
CA GLY A 136 -2.63 3.39 -16.72
C GLY A 136 -2.69 2.86 -15.30
N ASP A 137 -1.66 3.09 -14.46
CA ASP A 137 -1.73 2.77 -13.03
C ASP A 137 -2.75 3.68 -12.32
N PHE A 138 -3.37 3.17 -11.26
CA PHE A 138 -4.25 3.93 -10.38
C PHE A 138 -3.55 4.25 -9.07
N LEU A 139 -3.68 5.48 -8.60
CA LEU A 139 -3.07 5.97 -7.38
C LEU A 139 -4.16 6.35 -6.38
N GLU A 140 -4.02 5.85 -5.16
CA GLU A 140 -4.85 6.27 -4.03
C GLU A 140 -4.13 7.34 -3.23
N LEU A 141 -4.78 8.50 -3.14
CA LEU A 141 -4.19 9.73 -2.64
C LEU A 141 -4.95 10.23 -1.41
N LYS A 142 -4.20 10.55 -0.35
CA LYS A 142 -4.75 11.14 0.87
C LYS A 142 -4.23 12.56 1.05
N ARG A 143 -5.11 13.55 1.13
CA ARG A 143 -4.71 14.93 1.47
C ARG A 143 -4.08 14.97 2.86
N VAL A 144 -2.95 15.66 3.00
CA VAL A 144 -2.17 15.72 4.25
C VAL A 144 -1.59 17.11 4.46
N THR A 145 -1.40 17.48 5.73
CA THR A 145 -0.67 18.68 6.14
C THR A 145 0.69 18.37 6.78
N LYS A 146 0.94 17.11 7.14
CA LYS A 146 2.17 16.66 7.78
C LYS A 146 2.95 15.74 6.85
N ILE A 147 4.25 15.99 6.77
CA ILE A 147 5.20 15.17 6.01
C ILE A 147 5.96 14.21 6.91
N ARG A 148 6.42 13.10 6.34
CA ARG A 148 7.15 12.02 7.02
C ARG A 148 8.29 11.57 6.13
N ASP A 149 9.35 11.11 6.77
CA ASP A 149 10.52 10.61 6.08
C ASP A 149 10.18 9.36 5.24
N ASN A 150 10.66 9.34 4.00
CA ASN A 150 10.47 8.30 2.98
C ASN A 150 9.03 8.04 2.51
N ASP A 151 8.06 8.85 2.93
CA ASP A 151 6.73 8.84 2.31
C ASP A 151 6.77 9.57 0.95
N LEU A 152 5.96 9.11 0.00
CA LEU A 152 5.77 9.73 -1.31
C LEU A 152 4.55 10.63 -1.31
N TYR A 153 4.67 11.76 -1.99
CA TYR A 153 3.65 12.79 -2.07
C TYR A 153 3.46 13.25 -3.51
N LEU A 154 2.25 13.66 -3.84
CA LEU A 154 1.95 14.49 -4.98
C LEU A 154 1.63 15.88 -4.46
N ALA A 155 2.38 16.87 -4.96
CA ALA A 155 2.08 18.26 -4.75
C ALA A 155 1.33 18.79 -5.96
N LYS A 156 0.23 19.49 -5.67
CA LYS A 156 -0.54 20.20 -6.68
C LYS A 156 -0.18 21.68 -6.62
N GLN A 157 0.37 22.18 -7.72
CA GLN A 157 0.62 23.61 -7.93
C GLN A 157 -0.47 24.17 -8.84
N VAL A 158 -0.94 25.37 -8.53
CA VAL A 158 -2.09 26.00 -9.22
C VAL A 158 -1.86 26.20 -10.73
N ASN A 159 -0.60 26.18 -11.21
CA ASN A 159 -0.26 26.42 -12.63
C ASN A 159 0.82 25.49 -13.23
N GLU A 160 1.49 24.64 -12.45
CA GLU A 160 2.69 23.90 -12.90
C GLU A 160 2.51 22.39 -13.04
N GLY A 161 1.32 21.87 -12.74
CA GLY A 161 1.08 20.42 -12.85
C GLY A 161 0.96 19.73 -11.49
N VAL A 162 1.15 18.40 -11.53
CA VAL A 162 1.34 17.59 -10.34
C VAL A 162 2.81 17.17 -10.31
N THR A 163 3.50 17.46 -9.22
CA THR A 163 4.89 17.05 -9.02
C THR A 163 4.95 15.98 -7.94
N MET A 164 5.72 14.91 -8.18
CA MET A 164 5.96 13.89 -7.17
C MET A 164 7.15 14.29 -6.29
N LEU A 165 6.94 14.19 -4.98
CA LEU A 165 7.89 14.54 -3.94
C LEU A 165 8.12 13.36 -3.02
N ILE A 166 9.28 13.30 -2.40
CA ILE A 166 9.60 12.37 -1.32
C ILE A 166 9.99 13.16 -0.07
N GLY A 167 9.48 12.75 1.09
CA GLY A 167 9.95 13.29 2.36
C GLY A 167 11.34 12.77 2.65
N LYS A 168 12.29 13.65 2.98
CA LYS A 168 13.65 13.29 3.35
C LYS A 168 14.06 13.98 4.63
N LYS A 169 14.54 13.19 5.59
CA LYS A 169 15.12 13.70 6.82
C LYS A 169 16.41 14.48 6.54
N ARG A 170 16.50 15.71 7.06
CA ARG A 170 17.67 16.60 7.04
C ARG A 170 17.90 17.11 8.46
N GLY A 171 18.87 16.52 9.17
CA GLY A 171 19.04 16.81 10.59
C GLY A 171 17.81 16.36 11.39
N GLU A 172 17.19 17.28 12.12
CA GLU A 172 15.94 17.03 12.86
C GLU A 172 14.68 17.25 12.01
N ASP A 173 14.81 17.97 10.90
CA ASP A 173 13.70 18.34 10.03
C ASP A 173 13.45 17.32 8.93
N ILE A 174 12.26 17.40 8.32
CA ILE A 174 11.89 16.65 7.13
C ILE A 174 11.59 17.67 6.04
N VAL A 175 12.25 17.53 4.90
CA VAL A 175 12.03 18.39 3.72
C VAL A 175 11.41 17.58 2.59
N LEU A 176 10.69 18.26 1.70
CA LEU A 176 10.16 17.66 0.48
C LEU A 176 11.14 17.87 -0.66
N VAL A 177 11.38 16.78 -1.39
CA VAL A 177 12.39 16.72 -2.42
C VAL A 177 11.78 16.17 -3.70
N ASN A 178 12.07 16.80 -4.85
CA ASN A 178 11.57 16.37 -6.16
C ASN A 178 12.00 14.94 -6.50
N TYR A 179 11.04 14.10 -6.90
CA TYR A 179 11.27 12.72 -7.29
C TYR A 179 10.52 12.43 -8.60
N PRO A 180 11.11 11.74 -9.59
CA PRO A 180 12.43 11.09 -9.59
C PRO A 180 13.58 11.98 -10.13
N ARG A 181 13.26 13.15 -10.72
CA ARG A 181 14.12 13.77 -11.73
C ARG A 181 15.33 14.55 -11.20
N THR A 182 15.27 15.19 -10.04
CA THR A 182 16.33 16.14 -9.65
C THR A 182 16.71 16.16 -8.17
N PHE A 183 15.95 15.54 -7.27
CA PHE A 183 16.16 15.61 -5.82
C PHE A 183 16.48 17.00 -5.25
N ASN A 184 16.00 18.06 -5.91
CA ASN A 184 16.06 19.42 -5.41
C ASN A 184 14.91 19.66 -4.42
N GLU A 185 15.13 20.52 -3.43
CA GLU A 185 14.09 20.91 -2.48
C GLU A 185 12.95 21.65 -3.20
N ALA A 186 11.71 21.32 -2.86
CA ALA A 186 10.54 21.96 -3.43
C ALA A 186 10.15 23.20 -2.60
N ASN A 187 9.89 24.32 -3.26
CA ASN A 187 9.33 25.52 -2.61
C ASN A 187 7.93 25.21 -2.06
N GLN A 188 7.75 25.37 -0.75
CA GLN A 188 6.58 24.87 -0.02
C GLN A 188 5.37 25.83 0.00
N SER A 189 5.52 27.06 -0.50
CA SER A 189 4.44 28.05 -0.49
C SER A 189 3.30 27.62 -1.43
N ASP A 190 2.09 27.52 -0.88
CA ASP A 190 0.81 27.22 -1.57
C ASP A 190 0.65 25.85 -2.24
N LEU A 191 1.33 24.81 -1.73
CA LEU A 191 1.19 23.43 -2.22
C LEU A 191 0.04 22.67 -1.54
N GLU A 192 -0.94 22.18 -2.31
CA GLU A 192 -1.84 21.13 -1.80
C GLU A 192 -1.13 19.77 -1.87
N LEU A 193 -0.89 19.17 -0.71
CA LEU A 193 -0.14 17.91 -0.60
C LEU A 193 -1.05 16.69 -0.43
N TYR A 194 -0.75 15.66 -1.21
CA TYR A 194 -1.43 14.38 -1.19
C TYR A 194 -0.43 13.25 -1.02
N LYS A 195 -0.51 12.51 0.09
CA LYS A 195 0.28 11.31 0.30
C LYS A 195 -0.18 10.21 -0.66
N LEU A 196 0.76 9.57 -1.35
CA LEU A 196 0.53 8.32 -2.06
C LEU A 196 0.35 7.19 -1.04
N VAL A 197 -0.86 6.65 -0.96
CA VAL A 197 -1.22 5.56 -0.04
C VAL A 197 -0.99 4.21 -0.69
N CYS A 198 -1.44 4.07 -1.95
CA CYS A 198 -1.36 2.83 -2.68
C CYS A 198 -1.30 3.08 -4.19
N ARG A 199 -0.70 2.12 -4.91
CA ARG A 199 -0.69 2.05 -6.38
C ARG A 199 -1.29 0.72 -6.82
N TYR A 200 -2.19 0.78 -7.78
CA TYR A 200 -2.82 -0.39 -8.38
C TYR A 200 -2.53 -0.43 -9.88
N SER A 201 -2.04 -1.56 -10.38
CA SER A 201 -1.81 -1.76 -11.81
C SER A 201 -2.81 -2.73 -12.46
N ASP A 202 -3.71 -3.32 -11.66
CA ASP A 202 -4.69 -4.29 -12.14
C ASP A 202 -5.90 -3.58 -12.75
N LYS A 203 -5.98 -3.59 -14.08
CA LYS A 203 -7.03 -2.92 -14.85
C LYS A 203 -8.41 -3.54 -14.64
N THR A 204 -8.50 -4.78 -14.14
CA THR A 204 -9.79 -5.45 -13.92
C THR A 204 -10.63 -4.79 -12.82
N MET A 205 -10.01 -3.98 -11.97
CA MET A 205 -10.71 -3.26 -10.91
C MET A 205 -11.44 -2.01 -11.42
N PHE A 206 -11.15 -1.56 -12.64
CA PHE A 206 -11.64 -0.31 -13.21
C PHE A 206 -12.76 -0.54 -14.23
N THR A 207 -13.87 0.16 -14.03
CA THR A 207 -14.99 0.22 -14.95
C THR A 207 -15.05 1.61 -15.57
N LYS A 208 -14.77 1.71 -16.87
CA LYS A 208 -14.82 2.98 -17.61
C LYS A 208 -16.26 3.48 -17.71
N VAL A 209 -16.48 4.79 -17.57
CA VAL A 209 -17.79 5.39 -17.90
C VAL A 209 -18.08 5.11 -19.37
N LYS A 210 -19.24 4.53 -19.68
CA LYS A 210 -19.72 4.43 -21.06
C LYS A 210 -20.03 5.85 -21.55
N THR A 211 -19.17 6.36 -22.44
CA THR A 211 -19.43 7.54 -23.26
C THR A 211 -20.53 7.29 -24.27
#